data_AF-A0AAN6R3C8-F1
#
_entry.id   AF-A0AAN6R3C8-F1
#
_cell.length_a   1.000
_cell.length_b   1.000
_cell.length_c   1.000
_cell.angle_alpha   90.00
_cell.angle_beta   90.00
_cell.angle_gamma   90.00
#
_symmetry.space_group_name_H-M   'P 1'
#
loop_
_entity.id
_entity.type
_entity.pdbx_description
1 polymer ?
#
loop_
_entity_poly.entity_id
_entity_poly.type
_entity_poly.pdbx_seq_one_letter_code
_entity_poly.pdbx_strand_id
1 'polypeptide(L)'
;MGPVPRRRTQETPEEHEFRAKGNFQRVERTLSLGSALHLTPWLDYLSSFLGKGNPLVHSANPQHHRVWLLDNTAYRPVDGRFSKNQPWQVEIVACIFVKRGREEVGKFVATVADAIGLDGEVGLDDQKTRDRMAERVQPFVDHIAPAHSISLDIPVARNVMIKRKLNPSDRNGIISQIVRIGGSEIPNGTVIQPSLRHWTHRVAMDMEFAGPKGWMVISDVDDTIKYTQTSDPIGILRTTFAEEPVSIQGMPRLYAHMDRELTPTWFYLSASPYNLFPFLRSFLRLEYPPGTLILRDNSWMDLAGLLKSFTQGTQAYKVDRMEKLHRWFPRRKIICIGDSTQSDPEAYGEIYRKHKGWIRAIFIRKVTNIKNMEEKNRDKRFVKAFAGVPEMVWRVFEDAEELYREVDVLRREEGK
;
A
#
# COMPACT_ATOMS: atom_id res chain seq x y z
N MET A 1 -6.33 -15.47 18.72
CA MET A 1 -5.45 -14.33 19.03
C MET A 1 -6.32 -13.08 19.01
N GLY A 2 -6.47 -12.43 20.16
CA GLY A 2 -7.19 -11.15 20.24
C GLY A 2 -6.44 -10.05 19.48
N PRO A 3 -7.10 -8.92 19.16
CA PRO A 3 -6.44 -7.79 18.53
C PRO A 3 -5.35 -7.26 19.46
N VAL A 4 -4.11 -7.22 18.96
CA VAL A 4 -3.01 -6.48 19.61
C VAL A 4 -3.47 -5.02 19.73
N PRO A 5 -3.29 -4.33 20.88
CA PRO A 5 -3.68 -2.94 21.00
C PRO A 5 -2.92 -2.14 19.95
N ARG A 6 -3.63 -1.52 18.99
CA ARG A 6 -3.03 -0.55 18.06
C ARG A 6 -2.45 0.56 18.93
N ARG A 7 -1.11 0.66 19.02
CA ARG A 7 -0.45 1.87 19.53
C ARG A 7 -1.08 3.04 18.78
N ARG A 8 -1.63 4.03 19.50
CA ARG A 8 -1.98 5.31 18.88
C ARG A 8 -0.74 5.77 18.12
N THR A 9 -0.80 5.81 16.80
CA THR A 9 0.24 6.37 15.94
C THR A 9 0.28 7.87 16.20
N GLN A 10 1.00 8.26 17.24
CA GLN A 10 1.34 9.66 17.50
C GLN A 10 2.40 10.09 16.50
N GLU A 11 2.25 11.31 16.00
CA GLU A 11 3.19 12.00 15.14
C GLU A 11 4.56 12.09 15.83
N THR A 12 5.64 11.73 15.14
CA THR A 12 6.98 11.91 15.69
C THR A 12 7.39 13.39 15.65
N PRO A 13 8.38 13.84 16.47
CA PRO A 13 8.89 15.21 16.39
C PRO A 13 9.34 15.60 14.98
N GLU A 14 10.00 14.67 14.26
CA GLU A 14 10.44 14.88 12.89
C GLU A 14 9.26 15.00 11.90
N GLU A 15 8.18 14.22 12.08
CA GLU A 15 6.95 14.34 11.28
C GLU A 15 6.24 15.67 11.54
N HIS A 16 6.21 16.12 12.80
CA HIS A 16 5.61 17.39 13.19
C HIS A 16 6.33 18.60 12.59
N GLU A 17 7.66 18.64 12.67
CA GLU A 17 8.45 19.71 12.07
C GLU A 17 8.28 19.76 10.55
N PHE A 18 8.28 18.58 9.91
CA PHE A 18 8.03 18.45 8.48
C PHE A 18 6.67 19.00 8.05
N ARG A 19 5.61 18.62 8.77
CA ARG A 19 4.24 19.08 8.48
C ARG A 19 4.07 20.58 8.69
N ALA A 20 4.77 21.15 9.67
CA ALA A 20 4.80 22.60 9.88
C ALA A 20 5.47 23.34 8.71
N LYS A 21 6.63 22.85 8.21
CA LYS A 21 7.35 23.45 7.07
C LYS A 21 6.59 23.35 5.75
N GLY A 22 5.87 22.25 5.52
CA GLY A 22 5.03 22.04 4.33
C GLY A 22 3.66 22.74 4.37
N ASN A 23 3.33 23.47 5.43
CA ASN A 23 2.03 24.14 5.61
C ASN A 23 0.80 23.20 5.54
N PHE A 24 0.97 21.94 5.95
CA PHE A 24 -0.07 20.91 5.88
C PHE A 24 -1.33 21.29 6.66
N GLN A 25 -1.17 21.88 7.85
CA GLN A 25 -2.30 22.25 8.71
C GLN A 25 -3.24 23.26 8.04
N ARG A 26 -2.72 24.21 7.25
CA ARG A 26 -3.55 25.19 6.55
C ARG A 26 -4.39 24.52 5.47
N VAL A 27 -3.76 23.70 4.62
CA VAL A 27 -4.45 22.98 3.53
C VAL A 27 -5.47 22.00 4.09
N GLU A 28 -5.12 21.24 5.13
CA GLU A 28 -6.04 20.32 5.81
C GLU A 28 -7.30 21.01 6.36
N ARG A 29 -7.18 22.22 6.91
CA ARG A 29 -8.33 22.99 7.39
C ARG A 29 -9.26 23.38 6.23
N THR A 30 -8.71 23.85 5.11
CA THR A 30 -9.49 24.16 3.91
C THR A 30 -10.26 22.93 3.40
N LEU A 31 -9.58 21.79 3.30
CA LEU A 31 -10.18 20.52 2.86
C LEU A 31 -11.24 19.99 3.83
N SER A 32 -11.06 20.21 5.14
CA SER A 32 -12.01 19.78 6.17
C SER A 32 -13.30 20.60 6.16
N LEU A 33 -13.24 21.88 5.76
CA LEU A 33 -14.40 22.76 5.69
C LEU A 33 -15.32 22.42 4.50
N GLY A 34 -14.78 21.86 3.41
CA GLY A 34 -15.54 21.43 2.23
C GLY A 34 -16.14 20.01 2.30
N SER A 35 -15.68 19.18 3.24
CA SER A 35 -15.98 17.73 3.31
C SER A 35 -17.03 17.33 4.36
N ALA A 36 -17.76 18.30 4.91
CA ALA A 36 -18.73 18.09 5.99
C ALA A 36 -20.03 17.38 5.56
N LEU A 37 -19.97 16.21 4.91
CA LEU A 37 -21.15 15.41 4.55
C LEU A 37 -20.86 13.91 4.54
N HIS A 38 -20.54 13.27 5.67
CA HIS A 38 -20.56 11.81 5.75
C HIS A 38 -21.13 11.30 7.08
N LEU A 39 -22.46 11.13 7.15
CA LEU A 39 -23.11 10.34 8.20
C LEU A 39 -23.26 8.90 7.70
N THR A 40 -22.43 7.99 8.23
CA THR A 40 -22.70 6.55 8.15
C THR A 40 -23.91 6.23 9.03
N PRO A 41 -24.83 5.34 8.63
CA PRO A 41 -25.92 4.90 9.50
C PRO A 41 -25.35 4.34 10.80
N TRP A 42 -25.74 4.94 11.93
CA TRP A 42 -25.21 4.65 13.26
C TRP A 42 -25.32 3.18 13.69
N LEU A 43 -26.33 2.45 13.18
CA LEU A 43 -26.59 1.04 13.50
C LEU A 43 -25.52 0.09 12.91
N ASP A 44 -25.12 0.29 11.66
CA ASP A 44 -24.09 -0.55 11.00
C ASP A 44 -22.71 -0.29 11.59
N TYR A 45 -22.45 0.96 11.99
CA TYR A 45 -21.24 1.34 12.70
C TYR A 45 -21.13 0.64 14.05
N LEU A 46 -22.21 0.63 14.86
CA LEU A 46 -22.23 -0.04 16.15
C LEU A 46 -22.17 -1.57 16.04
N SER A 47 -22.83 -2.16 15.03
CA SER A 47 -22.81 -3.62 14.84
C SER A 47 -21.41 -4.14 14.47
N SER A 48 -20.59 -3.32 13.81
CA SER A 48 -19.19 -3.66 13.50
C SER A 48 -18.31 -3.94 14.73
N PHE A 49 -18.72 -3.50 15.93
CA PHE A 49 -18.03 -3.80 17.20
C PHE A 49 -18.29 -5.22 17.73
N LEU A 50 -19.32 -5.92 17.24
CA LEU A 50 -19.76 -7.22 17.76
C LEU A 50 -18.93 -8.41 17.22
N GLY A 51 -18.00 -8.18 16.30
CA GLY A 51 -17.07 -9.20 15.82
C GLY A 51 -17.76 -10.44 15.22
N LYS A 52 -17.16 -11.63 15.45
CA LYS A 52 -17.60 -12.92 14.85
C LYS A 52 -19.02 -13.38 15.20
N GLY A 53 -19.71 -12.72 16.12
CA GLY A 53 -21.08 -13.05 16.56
C GLY A 53 -22.15 -12.03 16.17
N ASN A 54 -21.85 -11.10 15.26
CA ASN A 54 -22.80 -10.04 14.86
C ASN A 54 -24.06 -10.64 14.18
N PRO A 55 -25.28 -10.45 14.74
CA PRO A 55 -26.53 -10.92 14.12
C PRO A 55 -26.95 -10.09 12.90
N LEU A 56 -26.29 -8.96 12.63
CA LEU A 56 -26.57 -8.01 11.55
C LEU A 56 -25.58 -8.12 10.37
N VAL A 57 -25.02 -9.32 10.15
CA VAL A 57 -24.13 -9.54 8.99
C VAL A 57 -24.94 -9.62 7.71
N HIS A 58 -24.62 -8.76 6.76
CA HIS A 58 -25.22 -8.77 5.43
C HIS A 58 -24.27 -9.40 4.40
N SER A 59 -24.83 -10.04 3.38
CA SER A 59 -24.05 -10.43 2.20
C SER A 59 -23.95 -9.24 1.26
N ALA A 60 -22.74 -8.91 0.78
CA ALA A 60 -22.59 -7.86 -0.20
C ALA A 60 -23.34 -8.22 -1.50
N ASN A 61 -24.15 -7.28 -1.99
CA ASN A 61 -24.95 -7.42 -3.20
C ASN A 61 -24.37 -6.56 -4.35
N PRO A 62 -24.14 -7.11 -5.56
CA PRO A 62 -23.64 -6.37 -6.72
C PRO A 62 -24.49 -5.17 -7.16
N GLN A 63 -25.77 -5.11 -6.83
CA GLN A 63 -26.65 -3.97 -7.16
C GLN A 63 -26.31 -2.73 -6.30
N HIS A 64 -26.02 -2.94 -5.01
CA HIS A 64 -25.81 -1.84 -4.05
C HIS A 64 -24.36 -1.65 -3.66
N HIS A 65 -23.49 -2.63 -3.88
CA HIS A 65 -22.13 -2.61 -3.40
C HIS A 65 -21.10 -2.67 -4.52
N ARG A 66 -19.96 -2.04 -4.27
CA ARG A 66 -18.72 -2.20 -5.01
C ARG A 66 -17.74 -2.93 -4.10
N VAL A 67 -16.99 -3.87 -4.66
CA VAL A 67 -16.00 -4.64 -3.91
C VAL A 67 -14.67 -4.58 -4.65
N TRP A 68 -13.61 -4.27 -3.92
CA TRP A 68 -12.24 -4.43 -4.40
C TRP A 68 -11.62 -5.65 -3.77
N LEU A 69 -10.95 -6.46 -4.59
CA LEU A 69 -10.09 -7.56 -4.14
C LEU A 69 -8.65 -7.13 -4.37
N LEU A 70 -7.85 -7.12 -3.31
CA LEU A 70 -6.45 -6.71 -3.38
C LEU A 70 -5.57 -7.90 -3.77
N ASP A 71 -4.65 -7.65 -4.70
CA ASP A 71 -3.62 -8.62 -5.08
C ASP A 71 -2.79 -9.01 -3.85
N ASN A 72 -2.42 -10.28 -3.75
CA ASN A 72 -1.79 -10.82 -2.55
C ASN A 72 -0.80 -11.94 -2.85
N THR A 73 0.00 -12.27 -1.85
CA THR A 73 1.00 -13.34 -1.92
C THR A 73 0.68 -14.40 -0.87
N ALA A 74 0.44 -15.62 -1.33
CA ALA A 74 0.36 -16.79 -0.48
C ALA A 74 1.75 -17.22 -0.02
N TYR A 75 1.87 -17.62 1.25
CA TYR A 75 3.11 -18.03 1.90
C TYR A 75 2.95 -19.39 2.60
N ARG A 76 4.07 -20.07 2.83
CA ARG A 76 4.13 -21.26 3.69
C ARG A 76 4.67 -20.87 5.06
N PRO A 77 3.89 -21.01 6.14
CA PRO A 77 4.39 -20.71 7.47
C PRO A 77 5.57 -21.62 7.81
N VAL A 78 6.50 -21.06 8.58
CA VAL A 78 7.73 -21.74 8.98
C VAL A 78 7.63 -22.10 10.47
N ASP A 79 6.82 -23.11 10.82
CA ASP A 79 6.81 -23.62 12.20
C ASP A 79 7.93 -24.65 12.40
N GLY A 80 8.72 -24.44 13.45
CA GLY A 80 10.04 -25.05 13.70
C GLY A 80 10.12 -26.57 13.88
N ARG A 81 9.12 -27.37 13.51
CA ARG A 81 9.18 -28.84 13.62
C ARG A 81 8.69 -29.64 12.40
N PHE A 82 7.88 -29.08 11.50
CA PHE A 82 7.34 -29.80 10.33
C PHE A 82 7.23 -28.89 9.10
N SER A 83 8.35 -28.68 8.40
CA SER A 83 8.48 -27.65 7.36
C SER A 83 8.09 -28.10 5.93
N LYS A 84 8.04 -29.40 5.62
CA LYS A 84 7.94 -29.84 4.22
C LYS A 84 6.52 -29.80 3.62
N ASN A 85 5.47 -29.94 4.44
CA ASN A 85 4.09 -30.10 3.94
C ASN A 85 3.08 -29.11 4.55
N GLN A 86 3.52 -27.92 4.98
CA GLN A 86 2.56 -26.93 5.46
C GLN A 86 1.67 -26.42 4.31
N PRO A 87 0.34 -26.34 4.51
CA PRO A 87 -0.56 -25.80 3.51
C PRO A 87 -0.27 -24.32 3.29
N TRP A 88 -0.48 -23.85 2.05
CA TRP A 88 -0.41 -22.43 1.76
C TRP A 88 -1.41 -21.65 2.60
N GLN A 89 -0.93 -20.55 3.16
CA GLN A 89 -1.73 -19.52 3.80
C GLN A 89 -1.65 -18.25 2.99
N VAL A 90 -2.71 -17.48 3.00
CA VAL A 90 -2.72 -16.15 2.39
C VAL A 90 -3.58 -15.25 3.23
N GLU A 91 -3.20 -13.99 3.32
CA GLU A 91 -4.13 -12.98 3.79
C GLU A 91 -4.91 -12.42 2.62
N ILE A 92 -6.23 -12.63 2.65
CA ILE A 92 -7.13 -12.03 1.67
C ILE A 92 -7.58 -10.69 2.23
N VAL A 93 -7.34 -9.63 1.44
CA VAL A 93 -7.80 -8.28 1.73
C VAL A 93 -8.84 -7.86 0.69
N ALA A 94 -9.99 -7.39 1.16
CA ALA A 94 -11.05 -6.87 0.32
C ALA A 94 -11.68 -5.63 0.94
N CYS A 95 -12.09 -4.67 0.12
CA CYS A 95 -12.78 -3.46 0.56
C CYS A 95 -14.18 -3.42 -0.02
N ILE A 96 -15.18 -3.09 0.80
CA ILE A 96 -16.59 -3.05 0.40
C ILE A 96 -17.12 -1.64 0.58
N PHE A 97 -17.78 -1.14 -0.46
CA PHE A 97 -18.37 0.18 -0.51
C PHE A 97 -19.82 0.12 -0.95
N VAL A 98 -20.62 1.09 -0.53
CA VAL A 98 -21.98 1.34 -1.02
C VAL A 98 -21.91 2.22 -2.25
N LYS A 99 -22.58 1.81 -3.34
CA LYS A 99 -22.70 2.61 -4.56
C LYS A 99 -23.63 3.80 -4.31
N ARG A 100 -23.18 5.03 -4.63
CA ARG A 100 -24.01 6.26 -4.61
C ARG A 100 -24.05 6.95 -5.98
N GLY A 101 -24.95 7.94 -6.08
CA GLY A 101 -25.11 8.82 -7.24
C GLY A 101 -24.01 9.89 -7.35
N ARG A 102 -23.92 10.54 -8.53
CA ARG A 102 -22.79 11.40 -8.96
C ARG A 102 -22.68 12.77 -8.27
N GLU A 103 -23.68 13.20 -7.50
CA GLU A 103 -23.78 14.58 -7.01
C GLU A 103 -22.69 14.96 -5.99
N GLU A 104 -22.26 14.01 -5.14
CA GLU A 104 -21.21 14.25 -4.14
C GLU A 104 -19.81 14.37 -4.75
N VAL A 105 -19.56 13.73 -5.90
CA VAL A 105 -18.26 13.78 -6.58
C VAL A 105 -17.92 15.18 -7.08
N GLY A 106 -18.90 15.92 -7.60
CA GLY A 106 -18.68 17.28 -8.10
C GLY A 106 -18.14 18.24 -7.03
N LYS A 107 -18.64 18.15 -5.80
CA LYS A 107 -18.18 18.97 -4.66
C LYS A 107 -16.73 18.65 -4.29
N PHE A 108 -16.36 17.38 -4.29
CA PHE A 108 -14.99 16.95 -4.03
C PHE A 108 -14.04 17.40 -5.15
N VAL A 109 -14.45 17.29 -6.42
CA VAL A 109 -13.67 17.77 -7.56
C VAL A 109 -13.43 19.28 -7.44
N ALA A 110 -14.46 20.08 -7.12
CA ALA A 110 -14.31 21.51 -6.90
C ALA A 110 -13.36 21.82 -5.73
N THR A 111 -13.52 21.13 -4.59
CA THR A 111 -12.64 21.30 -3.42
C THR A 111 -11.17 21.03 -3.74
N VAL A 112 -10.88 19.97 -4.51
CA VAL A 112 -9.51 19.66 -4.94
C VAL A 112 -9.01 20.70 -5.94
N ALA A 113 -9.85 21.13 -6.91
CA ALA A 113 -9.50 22.13 -7.91
C ALA A 113 -9.13 23.47 -7.27
N ASP A 114 -9.94 23.94 -6.33
CA ASP A 114 -9.70 25.16 -5.55
C ASP A 114 -8.39 25.05 -4.77
N ALA A 115 -8.17 23.91 -4.10
CA ALA A 115 -6.98 23.70 -3.28
C ALA A 115 -5.69 23.76 -4.10
N ILE A 116 -5.69 23.18 -5.30
CA ILE A 116 -4.49 23.12 -6.16
C ILE A 116 -4.36 24.30 -7.14
N GLY A 117 -5.34 25.22 -7.14
CA GLY A 117 -5.35 26.43 -7.95
C GLY A 117 -5.70 26.23 -9.43
N LEU A 118 -6.46 25.19 -9.78
CA LEU A 118 -6.78 24.87 -11.18
C LEU A 118 -7.51 25.99 -11.92
N ASP A 119 -8.38 26.73 -11.22
CA ASP A 119 -9.23 27.75 -11.84
C ASP A 119 -8.45 29.02 -12.30
N GLY A 120 -7.12 29.06 -12.08
CA GLY A 120 -6.23 30.15 -12.49
C GLY A 120 -5.12 29.77 -13.48
N GLU A 121 -4.97 28.50 -13.86
CA GLU A 121 -3.87 28.02 -14.72
C GLU A 121 -4.38 27.54 -16.10
N VAL A 122 -3.97 28.24 -17.17
CA VAL A 122 -4.36 27.94 -18.56
C VAL A 122 -3.80 26.57 -18.97
N GLY A 123 -4.68 25.59 -19.20
CA GLY A 123 -4.34 24.25 -19.67
C GLY A 123 -4.62 23.09 -18.69
N LEU A 124 -4.93 23.38 -17.42
CA LEU A 124 -5.30 22.37 -16.43
C LEU A 124 -6.82 22.32 -16.11
N ASP A 125 -7.59 23.26 -16.65
CA ASP A 125 -9.06 23.26 -16.64
C ASP A 125 -9.64 22.65 -17.94
N ASP A 126 -9.14 21.49 -18.34
CA ASP A 126 -9.70 20.72 -19.46
C ASP A 126 -10.64 19.60 -18.98
N GLN A 127 -11.57 19.20 -19.84
CA GLN A 127 -12.56 18.16 -19.51
C GLN A 127 -11.88 16.84 -19.10
N LYS A 128 -10.75 16.50 -19.73
CA LYS A 128 -9.99 15.27 -19.45
C LYS A 128 -9.48 15.26 -18.00
N THR A 129 -9.01 16.40 -17.51
CA THR A 129 -8.50 16.57 -16.15
C THR A 129 -9.64 16.53 -15.14
N ARG A 130 -10.76 17.20 -15.41
CA ARG A 130 -11.96 17.11 -14.55
C ARG A 130 -12.51 15.68 -14.47
N ASP A 131 -12.54 14.94 -15.59
CA ASP A 131 -12.97 13.54 -15.62
C ASP A 131 -12.02 12.64 -14.82
N ARG A 132 -10.71 12.82 -14.99
CA ARG A 132 -9.67 12.12 -14.21
C ARG A 132 -9.81 12.40 -12.71
N MET A 133 -10.02 13.66 -12.34
CA MET A 133 -10.28 14.03 -10.95
C MET A 133 -11.50 13.27 -10.45
N ALA A 134 -12.64 13.38 -11.14
CA ALA A 134 -13.89 12.71 -10.74
C ALA A 134 -13.71 11.19 -10.53
N GLU A 135 -13.01 10.52 -11.44
CA GLU A 135 -12.68 9.09 -11.31
C GLU A 135 -11.85 8.81 -10.03
N ARG A 136 -10.82 9.62 -9.78
CA ARG A 136 -9.88 9.38 -8.66
C ARG A 136 -10.42 9.82 -7.30
N VAL A 137 -11.32 10.81 -7.22
CA VAL A 137 -11.98 11.15 -5.95
C VAL A 137 -13.12 10.21 -5.60
N GLN A 138 -13.74 9.53 -6.57
CA GLN A 138 -14.86 8.60 -6.32
C GLN A 138 -14.59 7.60 -5.17
N PRO A 139 -13.43 6.91 -5.10
CA PRO A 139 -13.00 6.14 -3.93
C PRO A 139 -13.14 6.78 -2.54
N PHE A 140 -12.97 8.09 -2.44
CA PHE A 140 -13.03 8.83 -1.18
C PHE A 140 -14.45 9.27 -0.83
N VAL A 141 -15.32 9.37 -1.84
CA VAL A 141 -16.74 9.69 -1.70
C VAL A 141 -17.56 8.43 -1.41
N ASP A 142 -17.12 7.29 -1.93
CA ASP A 142 -17.77 6.00 -1.74
C ASP A 142 -17.86 5.64 -0.24
N HIS A 143 -19.09 5.58 0.27
CA HIS A 143 -19.33 5.16 1.66
C HIS A 143 -18.86 3.73 1.87
N ILE A 144 -18.08 3.50 2.93
CA ILE A 144 -17.72 2.15 3.36
C ILE A 144 -18.94 1.34 3.79
N ALA A 145 -18.88 0.03 3.59
CA ALA A 145 -19.93 -0.91 4.01
C ALA A 145 -19.37 -1.85 5.10
N PRO A 146 -19.46 -1.48 6.39
CA PRO A 146 -19.12 -2.36 7.51
C PRO A 146 -20.08 -3.56 7.63
N ALA A 147 -19.67 -4.62 8.34
CA ALA A 147 -20.50 -5.79 8.62
C ALA A 147 -21.03 -6.54 7.36
N HIS A 148 -20.34 -6.40 6.22
CA HIS A 148 -20.69 -7.07 4.97
C HIS A 148 -19.73 -8.21 4.65
N SER A 149 -20.24 -9.38 4.29
CA SER A 149 -19.45 -10.55 3.91
C SER A 149 -19.48 -10.80 2.40
N ILE A 150 -18.41 -11.41 1.89
CA ILE A 150 -18.28 -11.84 0.49
C ILE A 150 -17.91 -13.32 0.41
N SER A 151 -18.12 -13.93 -0.75
CA SER A 151 -17.66 -15.29 -1.05
C SER A 151 -16.77 -15.29 -2.28
N LEU A 152 -15.73 -16.12 -2.24
CA LEU A 152 -14.72 -16.26 -3.28
C LEU A 152 -14.70 -17.66 -3.86
N ASP A 153 -14.37 -17.70 -5.15
CA ASP A 153 -13.97 -18.90 -5.88
C ASP A 153 -12.45 -18.83 -6.12
N ILE A 154 -11.72 -19.81 -5.57
CA ILE A 154 -10.25 -19.89 -5.60
C ILE A 154 -9.83 -21.09 -6.46
N PRO A 155 -9.31 -20.88 -7.68
CA PRO A 155 -8.95 -21.97 -8.60
C PRO A 155 -7.54 -22.50 -8.28
N VAL A 156 -7.44 -23.50 -7.40
CA VAL A 156 -6.14 -24.01 -6.91
C VAL A 156 -5.47 -25.03 -7.83
N ALA A 157 -6.23 -25.69 -8.70
CA ALA A 157 -5.71 -26.60 -9.72
C ALA A 157 -6.71 -26.73 -10.87
N ARG A 158 -6.31 -27.40 -11.96
CA ARG A 158 -7.21 -27.71 -13.07
C ARG A 158 -8.43 -28.48 -12.54
N ASN A 159 -9.62 -27.89 -12.69
CA ASN A 159 -10.90 -28.40 -12.19
C ASN A 159 -11.06 -28.48 -10.65
N VAL A 160 -10.17 -27.88 -9.87
CA VAL A 160 -10.31 -27.80 -8.40
C VAL A 160 -10.55 -26.35 -7.99
N MET A 161 -11.74 -26.09 -7.45
CA MET A 161 -12.17 -24.77 -7.01
C MET A 161 -12.53 -24.80 -5.53
N ILE A 162 -11.81 -24.02 -4.73
CA ILE A 162 -12.13 -23.83 -3.32
C ILE A 162 -13.12 -22.68 -3.19
N LYS A 163 -14.26 -22.95 -2.57
CA LYS A 163 -15.28 -21.95 -2.25
C LYS A 163 -15.01 -21.44 -0.85
N ARG A 164 -14.85 -20.13 -0.68
CA ARG A 164 -14.55 -19.53 0.62
C ARG A 164 -15.44 -18.34 0.91
N LYS A 165 -16.32 -18.46 1.91
CA LYS A 165 -16.98 -17.31 2.52
C LYS A 165 -15.99 -16.63 3.47
N LEU A 166 -15.81 -15.32 3.31
CA LEU A 166 -14.97 -14.51 4.20
C LEU A 166 -15.81 -13.94 5.35
N ASN A 167 -15.10 -13.56 6.41
CA ASN A 167 -15.68 -12.82 7.53
C ASN A 167 -16.22 -11.46 7.05
N PRO A 168 -17.13 -10.84 7.82
CA PRO A 168 -17.63 -9.52 7.51
C PRO A 168 -16.52 -8.46 7.54
N SER A 169 -16.70 -7.39 6.76
CA SER A 169 -15.88 -6.19 6.80
C SER A 169 -15.92 -5.51 8.17
N ASP A 170 -14.80 -4.90 8.55
CA ASP A 170 -14.69 -4.09 9.76
C ASP A 170 -15.33 -2.71 9.59
N ARG A 171 -15.18 -1.86 10.62
CA ARG A 171 -15.69 -0.47 10.63
C ARG A 171 -15.13 0.43 9.52
N ASN A 172 -14.05 0.01 8.85
CA ASN A 172 -13.44 0.72 7.73
C ASN A 172 -13.89 0.11 6.39
N GLY A 173 -14.84 -0.83 6.39
CA GLY A 173 -15.26 -1.55 5.19
C GLY A 173 -14.23 -2.56 4.69
N ILE A 174 -13.24 -2.92 5.50
CA ILE A 174 -12.13 -3.80 5.10
C ILE A 174 -12.34 -5.20 5.67
N ILE A 175 -12.26 -6.21 4.80
CA ILE A 175 -12.04 -7.60 5.18
C ILE A 175 -10.53 -7.84 5.11
N SER A 176 -9.94 -8.30 6.21
CA SER A 176 -8.56 -8.81 6.24
C SER A 176 -8.56 -10.15 6.97
N GLN A 177 -8.35 -11.24 6.23
CA GLN A 177 -8.48 -12.58 6.76
C GLN A 177 -7.41 -13.52 6.23
N ILE A 178 -6.70 -14.19 7.15
CA ILE A 178 -5.83 -15.32 6.80
C ILE A 178 -6.70 -16.54 6.46
N VAL A 179 -6.50 -17.07 5.25
CA VAL A 179 -7.16 -18.25 4.71
C VAL A 179 -6.12 -19.33 4.40
N ARG A 180 -6.42 -20.57 4.79
CA ARG A 180 -5.66 -21.75 4.36
C ARG A 180 -6.23 -22.22 3.02
N ILE A 181 -5.38 -22.25 1.99
CA ILE A 181 -5.77 -22.60 0.61
C ILE A 181 -5.45 -24.07 0.29
N GLY A 182 -4.70 -24.76 1.15
CA GLY A 182 -4.28 -26.14 0.87
C GLY A 182 -3.24 -26.16 -0.25
N GLY A 183 -3.23 -27.21 -1.08
CA GLY A 183 -2.41 -27.27 -2.30
C GLY A 183 -0.90 -27.28 -2.05
N SER A 184 -0.39 -28.16 -1.18
CA SER A 184 1.06 -28.29 -0.93
C SER A 184 1.90 -28.47 -2.20
N GLU A 185 1.29 -29.00 -3.26
CA GLU A 185 1.91 -29.24 -4.56
C GLU A 185 1.98 -28.01 -5.47
N ILE A 186 1.32 -26.88 -5.13
CA ILE A 186 1.37 -25.67 -5.97
C ILE A 186 2.82 -25.15 -6.01
N PRO A 187 3.45 -25.03 -7.20
CA PRO A 187 4.82 -24.55 -7.34
C PRO A 187 5.00 -23.09 -6.89
N ASN A 188 6.21 -22.78 -6.42
CA ASN A 188 6.62 -21.39 -6.15
C ASN A 188 6.58 -20.55 -7.44
N GLY A 189 6.12 -19.30 -7.35
CA GLY A 189 5.95 -18.39 -8.49
C GLY A 189 4.65 -18.60 -9.29
N THR A 190 3.83 -19.59 -8.93
CA THR A 190 2.50 -19.77 -9.57
C THR A 190 1.62 -18.56 -9.26
N VAL A 191 0.88 -18.07 -10.26
CA VAL A 191 -0.16 -17.04 -10.08
C VAL A 191 -1.52 -17.63 -10.41
N ILE A 192 -2.49 -17.48 -9.50
CA ILE A 192 -3.90 -17.81 -9.75
C ILE A 192 -4.77 -16.56 -9.60
N GLN A 193 -6.00 -16.63 -10.09
CA GLN A 193 -6.93 -15.50 -10.04
C GLN A 193 -8.22 -15.84 -9.31
N PRO A 194 -8.26 -15.73 -7.98
CA PRO A 194 -9.51 -15.84 -7.22
C PRO A 194 -10.48 -14.72 -7.59
N SER A 195 -11.78 -15.04 -7.61
CA SER A 195 -12.81 -14.09 -7.99
C SER A 195 -14.01 -14.09 -7.05
N LEU A 196 -14.72 -12.96 -7.01
CA LEU A 196 -16.02 -12.88 -6.34
C LEU A 196 -17.01 -13.87 -6.93
N ARG A 197 -17.72 -14.54 -6.05
CA ARG A 197 -18.84 -15.42 -6.39
C ARG A 197 -20.14 -14.61 -6.44
N HIS A 198 -21.05 -14.98 -7.35
CA HIS A 198 -22.37 -14.36 -7.51
C HIS A 198 -22.32 -12.85 -7.80
N TRP A 199 -21.34 -12.42 -8.59
CA TRP A 199 -21.20 -11.02 -9.01
C TRP A 199 -21.57 -10.86 -10.49
N THR A 200 -22.09 -9.68 -10.87
CA THR A 200 -22.60 -9.42 -12.24
C THR A 200 -21.49 -9.36 -13.30
N HIS A 201 -20.27 -9.10 -12.88
CA HIS A 201 -19.07 -9.07 -13.71
C HIS A 201 -17.91 -9.70 -12.94
N ARG A 202 -16.84 -10.09 -13.64
CA ARG A 202 -15.68 -10.70 -13.00
C ARG A 202 -14.93 -9.66 -12.17
N VAL A 203 -14.93 -9.82 -10.86
CA VAL A 203 -14.04 -9.09 -9.93
C VAL A 203 -13.04 -10.09 -9.39
N ALA A 204 -11.77 -9.88 -9.68
CA ALA A 204 -10.69 -10.81 -9.36
C ALA A 204 -9.44 -10.09 -8.83
N MET A 205 -8.62 -10.85 -8.11
CA MET A 205 -7.29 -10.47 -7.66
C MET A 205 -6.27 -11.48 -8.20
N ASP A 206 -5.03 -11.05 -8.35
CA ASP A 206 -3.90 -11.93 -8.59
C ASP A 206 -3.37 -12.44 -7.24
N MET A 207 -3.06 -13.73 -7.18
CA MET A 207 -2.50 -14.40 -6.01
C MET A 207 -1.24 -15.16 -6.42
N GLU A 208 -0.08 -14.64 -6.01
CA GLU A 208 1.22 -15.29 -6.23
C GLU A 208 1.55 -16.26 -5.08
N PHE A 209 2.09 -17.43 -5.38
CA PHE A 209 2.55 -18.39 -4.39
C PHE A 209 4.06 -18.25 -4.14
N ALA A 210 4.44 -17.70 -2.99
CA ALA A 210 5.83 -17.44 -2.61
C ALA A 210 6.34 -18.42 -1.54
N GLY A 211 7.25 -19.31 -1.91
CA GLY A 211 7.91 -20.26 -1.01
C GLY A 211 8.74 -19.59 0.09
N PRO A 212 9.25 -20.34 1.09
CA PRO A 212 9.92 -19.77 2.26
C PRO A 212 11.33 -19.23 1.99
N LYS A 213 11.94 -19.56 0.84
CA LYS A 213 13.29 -19.12 0.43
C LYS A 213 13.21 -18.33 -0.88
N GLY A 214 14.27 -17.58 -1.20
CA GLY A 214 14.37 -16.72 -2.37
C GLY A 214 14.48 -15.25 -1.98
N TRP A 215 14.59 -14.40 -3.00
CA TRP A 215 14.60 -12.94 -2.82
C TRP A 215 13.18 -12.39 -2.65
N MET A 216 13.10 -11.27 -1.97
CA MET A 216 11.88 -10.48 -1.86
C MET A 216 12.25 -9.01 -1.79
N VAL A 217 11.54 -8.19 -2.57
CA VAL A 217 11.73 -6.75 -2.59
C VAL A 217 10.56 -6.11 -1.89
N ILE A 218 10.86 -5.23 -0.92
CA ILE A 218 9.89 -4.33 -0.30
C ILE A 218 10.22 -2.93 -0.83
N SER A 219 9.37 -2.43 -1.71
CA SER A 219 9.49 -1.11 -2.33
C SER A 219 8.46 -0.17 -1.72
N ASP A 220 8.87 1.00 -1.28
CA ASP A 220 7.93 2.12 -1.16
C ASP A 220 7.40 2.54 -2.55
N VAL A 221 6.30 3.30 -2.59
CA VAL A 221 5.68 3.78 -3.83
C VAL A 221 5.96 5.26 -4.08
N ASP A 222 5.61 6.11 -3.12
CA ASP A 222 5.41 7.55 -3.34
C ASP A 222 6.73 8.31 -3.17
N ASP A 223 7.20 8.94 -4.25
CA ASP A 223 8.55 9.52 -4.42
C ASP A 223 9.70 8.50 -4.48
N THR A 224 9.43 7.21 -4.28
CA THR A 224 10.36 6.11 -4.60
C THR A 224 10.25 5.69 -6.08
N ILE A 225 9.06 5.33 -6.54
CA ILE A 225 8.79 4.86 -7.92
C ILE A 225 7.75 5.71 -8.66
N LYS A 226 6.88 6.41 -7.92
CA LYS A 226 5.87 7.32 -8.47
C LYS A 226 6.13 8.73 -7.97
N TYR A 227 6.22 9.70 -8.86
CA TYR A 227 6.28 11.11 -8.45
C TYR A 227 5.00 11.53 -7.70
N THR A 228 5.16 12.09 -6.50
CA THR A 228 4.04 12.42 -5.58
C THR A 228 4.18 13.75 -4.88
N GLN A 229 5.42 14.20 -4.66
CA GLN A 229 5.72 15.40 -3.88
C GLN A 229 5.19 15.32 -2.44
N THR A 230 5.48 14.22 -1.74
CA THR A 230 4.97 13.93 -0.39
C THR A 230 5.31 15.00 0.67
N SER A 231 6.21 15.93 0.38
CA SER A 231 6.53 17.11 1.20
C SER A 231 5.74 18.37 0.88
N ASP A 232 4.89 18.35 -0.14
CA ASP A 232 4.00 19.44 -0.53
C ASP A 232 2.54 18.96 -0.54
N PRO A 233 1.67 19.45 0.37
CA PRO A 233 0.27 19.03 0.41
C PRO A 233 -0.49 19.36 -0.88
N ILE A 234 -0.14 20.46 -1.57
CA ILE A 234 -0.75 20.81 -2.87
C ILE A 234 -0.23 19.89 -3.97
N GLY A 235 1.07 19.60 -3.95
CA GLY A 235 1.70 18.63 -4.82
C GLY A 235 1.07 17.24 -4.72
N ILE A 236 0.80 16.76 -3.51
CA ILE A 236 0.09 15.49 -3.28
C ILE A 236 -1.28 15.50 -3.95
N LEU A 237 -2.10 16.52 -3.70
CA LEU A 237 -3.45 16.62 -4.29
C LEU A 237 -3.39 16.67 -5.82
N ARG A 238 -2.46 17.46 -6.38
CA ARG A 238 -2.30 17.66 -7.81
C ARG A 238 -1.87 16.38 -8.52
N THR A 239 -0.78 15.76 -8.06
CA THR A 239 -0.25 14.51 -8.64
C THR A 239 -1.19 13.33 -8.44
N THR A 240 -1.94 13.30 -7.34
CA THR A 240 -2.89 12.23 -7.03
C THR A 240 -4.17 12.35 -7.83
N PHE A 241 -4.77 13.53 -7.98
CA PHE A 241 -6.10 13.67 -8.58
C PHE A 241 -6.12 14.27 -9.98
N ALA A 242 -5.24 15.23 -10.26
CA ALA A 242 -5.30 16.02 -11.49
C ALA A 242 -4.33 15.54 -12.57
N GLU A 243 -3.12 15.09 -12.24
CA GLU A 243 -2.09 14.77 -13.23
C GLU A 243 -2.07 13.30 -13.66
N GLU A 244 -1.47 13.02 -14.82
CA GLU A 244 -1.12 11.63 -15.19
C GLU A 244 0.03 11.15 -14.28
N PRO A 245 0.00 9.89 -13.82
CA PRO A 245 1.04 9.41 -12.92
C PRO A 245 2.37 9.30 -13.66
N VAL A 246 3.44 9.83 -13.05
CA VAL A 246 4.78 9.83 -13.63
C VAL A 246 5.68 8.89 -12.84
N SER A 247 6.28 7.92 -13.52
CA SER A 247 7.33 7.06 -12.97
C SER A 247 8.60 7.87 -12.68
N ILE A 248 9.26 7.58 -11.56
CA ILE A 248 10.59 8.13 -11.30
C ILE A 248 11.57 7.62 -12.37
N GLN A 249 12.34 8.53 -12.95
CA GLN A 249 13.26 8.22 -14.05
C GLN A 249 14.23 7.08 -13.67
N GLY A 250 14.41 6.13 -14.59
CA GLY A 250 15.30 4.97 -14.43
C GLY A 250 14.73 3.83 -13.57
N MET A 251 13.80 4.11 -12.66
CA MET A 251 13.25 3.09 -11.73
C MET A 251 12.53 1.93 -12.43
N PRO A 252 11.69 2.11 -13.47
CA PRO A 252 11.10 0.98 -14.19
C PRO A 252 12.15 0.02 -14.76
N ARG A 253 13.24 0.56 -15.33
CA ARG A 253 14.33 -0.25 -15.90
C ARG A 253 15.14 -0.98 -14.83
N LEU A 254 15.41 -0.32 -13.70
CA LEU A 254 16.06 -0.94 -12.56
C LEU A 254 15.22 -2.11 -12.02
N TYR A 255 13.90 -1.93 -11.89
CA TYR A 255 13.01 -2.96 -11.34
C TYR A 255 12.89 -4.15 -12.29
N ALA A 256 12.81 -3.90 -13.60
CA ALA A 256 12.87 -4.96 -14.61
C ALA A 256 14.22 -5.72 -14.58
N HIS A 257 15.34 -5.04 -14.32
CA HIS A 257 16.64 -5.69 -14.15
C HIS A 257 16.67 -6.54 -12.86
N MET A 258 16.19 -6.02 -11.72
CA MET A 258 16.06 -6.79 -10.49
C MET A 258 15.17 -8.03 -10.66
N ASP A 259 14.06 -7.89 -11.37
CA ASP A 259 13.13 -8.99 -11.65
C ASP A 259 13.83 -10.12 -12.43
N ARG A 260 14.59 -9.75 -13.46
CA ARG A 260 15.36 -10.71 -14.27
C ARG A 260 16.51 -11.36 -13.50
N GLU A 261 17.28 -10.60 -12.72
CA GLU A 261 18.50 -11.10 -12.09
C GLU A 261 18.25 -11.88 -10.79
N LEU A 262 17.21 -11.51 -10.03
CA LEU A 262 16.94 -12.06 -8.70
C LEU A 262 15.64 -12.86 -8.62
N THR A 263 14.73 -12.68 -9.59
CA THR A 263 13.37 -13.27 -9.58
C THR A 263 12.67 -13.12 -8.22
N PRO A 264 12.63 -11.90 -7.63
CA PRO A 264 12.13 -11.70 -6.29
C PRO A 264 10.60 -11.74 -6.26
N THR A 265 10.04 -12.06 -5.10
CA THR A 265 8.62 -11.77 -4.84
C THR A 265 8.48 -10.30 -4.47
N TRP A 266 7.56 -9.59 -5.11
CA TRP A 266 7.41 -8.14 -4.97
C TRP A 266 6.34 -7.73 -3.95
N PHE A 267 6.71 -6.81 -3.07
CA PHE A 267 5.80 -6.10 -2.18
C PHE A 267 5.98 -4.59 -2.34
N TYR A 268 4.89 -3.90 -2.64
CA TYR A 268 4.83 -2.44 -2.69
C TYR A 268 4.15 -1.94 -1.41
N LEU A 269 4.89 -1.22 -0.57
CA LEU A 269 4.45 -0.76 0.76
C LEU A 269 4.29 0.76 0.76
N SER A 270 3.07 1.25 0.56
CA SER A 270 2.78 2.69 0.60
C SER A 270 2.06 3.08 1.89
N ALA A 271 2.38 4.29 2.37
CA ALA A 271 1.65 4.95 3.44
C ALA A 271 0.29 5.53 3.00
N SER A 272 -0.03 5.46 1.71
CA SER A 272 -1.31 5.86 1.12
C SER A 272 -2.51 5.13 1.75
N PRO A 273 -3.70 5.76 1.77
CA PRO A 273 -4.92 5.11 2.21
C PRO A 273 -5.39 4.11 1.16
N TYR A 274 -6.09 3.05 1.59
CA TYR A 274 -6.56 2.01 0.66
C TYR A 274 -7.50 2.52 -0.44
N ASN A 275 -8.09 3.70 -0.28
CA ASN A 275 -8.89 4.38 -1.31
C ASN A 275 -8.10 4.60 -2.60
N LEU A 276 -6.77 4.75 -2.53
CA LEU A 276 -5.90 4.86 -3.71
C LEU A 276 -5.60 3.53 -4.39
N PHE A 277 -6.13 2.40 -3.91
CA PHE A 277 -5.86 1.08 -4.48
C PHE A 277 -6.09 0.98 -6.00
N PRO A 278 -7.24 1.41 -6.57
CA PRO A 278 -7.46 1.29 -8.02
C PRO A 278 -6.45 2.09 -8.84
N PHE A 279 -6.09 3.30 -8.36
CA PHE A 279 -5.13 4.18 -9.01
C PHE A 279 -3.72 3.59 -8.96
N LEU A 280 -3.24 3.25 -7.77
CA LEU A 280 -1.88 2.75 -7.57
C LEU A 280 -1.69 1.36 -8.21
N ARG A 281 -2.69 0.48 -8.15
CA ARG A 281 -2.62 -0.83 -8.83
C ARG A 281 -2.52 -0.67 -10.35
N SER A 282 -3.28 0.26 -10.94
CA SER A 282 -3.22 0.52 -12.38
C SER A 282 -1.86 1.06 -12.80
N PHE A 283 -1.31 2.00 -12.02
CA PHE A 283 0.05 2.51 -12.22
C PHE A 283 1.11 1.40 -12.15
N LEU A 284 1.08 0.59 -11.09
CA LEU A 284 2.05 -0.51 -10.90
C LEU A 284 1.99 -1.52 -12.04
N ARG A 285 0.79 -1.91 -12.48
CA ARG A 285 0.62 -2.87 -13.57
C ARG A 285 1.11 -2.37 -14.94
N LEU A 286 1.18 -1.06 -15.13
CA LEU A 286 1.65 -0.46 -16.37
C LEU A 286 3.19 -0.43 -16.42
N GLU A 287 3.83 -0.16 -15.29
CA GLU A 287 5.24 0.29 -15.26
C GLU A 287 6.18 -0.67 -14.50
N TYR A 288 5.65 -1.53 -13.63
CA TYR A 288 6.44 -2.30 -12.66
C TYR A 288 6.08 -3.80 -12.63
N PRO A 289 6.99 -4.67 -12.13
CA PRO A 289 6.70 -6.08 -11.93
C PRO A 289 5.44 -6.33 -11.07
N PRO A 290 4.66 -7.38 -11.35
CA PRO A 290 3.50 -7.74 -10.53
C PRO A 290 3.91 -8.00 -9.07
N GLY A 291 3.11 -7.51 -8.11
CA GLY A 291 3.39 -7.70 -6.69
C GLY A 291 2.23 -7.33 -5.78
N THR A 292 2.37 -7.65 -4.50
CA THR A 292 1.37 -7.32 -3.47
C THR A 292 1.48 -5.85 -3.07
N LEU A 293 0.42 -5.08 -3.29
CA LEU A 293 0.31 -3.69 -2.83
C LEU A 293 -0.30 -3.64 -1.42
N ILE A 294 0.48 -3.12 -0.46
CA ILE A 294 0.09 -2.93 0.94
C ILE A 294 -0.16 -1.44 1.19
N LEU A 295 -1.39 -1.12 1.59
CA LEU A 295 -1.87 0.23 1.89
C LEU A 295 -2.35 0.32 3.33
N ARG A 296 -2.51 1.55 3.85
CA ARG A 296 -3.02 1.77 5.21
C ARG A 296 -4.46 1.27 5.34
N ASP A 297 -4.72 0.56 6.43
CA ASP A 297 -6.00 -0.08 6.76
C ASP A 297 -7.00 0.87 7.45
N ASN A 298 -6.89 2.18 7.18
CA ASN A 298 -7.79 3.20 7.70
C ASN A 298 -8.51 3.90 6.56
N SER A 299 -9.84 3.97 6.65
CA SER A 299 -10.68 4.71 5.73
C SER A 299 -10.63 6.17 6.13
N TRP A 300 -9.74 6.91 5.50
CA TRP A 300 -9.77 8.36 5.56
C TRP A 300 -10.80 8.78 4.53
N MET A 301 -12.07 8.85 4.96
CA MET A 301 -13.21 9.22 4.11
C MET A 301 -13.21 10.73 3.75
N ASP A 302 -12.07 11.40 3.90
CA ASP A 302 -11.88 12.81 3.61
C ASP A 302 -10.47 13.09 3.03
N LEU A 303 -10.35 14.22 2.33
CA LEU A 303 -9.08 14.64 1.72
C LEU A 303 -8.05 15.09 2.77
N ALA A 304 -8.50 15.57 3.94
CA ALA A 304 -7.59 15.91 5.02
C ALA A 304 -6.93 14.65 5.61
N GLY A 305 -7.67 13.55 5.76
CA GLY A 305 -7.12 12.27 6.19
C GLY A 305 -6.17 11.63 5.18
N LEU A 306 -6.38 11.85 3.87
CA LEU A 306 -5.39 11.52 2.83
C LEU A 306 -4.05 12.20 3.15
N LEU A 307 -4.00 13.51 3.36
CA LEU A 307 -2.75 14.23 3.65
C LEU A 307 -2.08 13.74 4.95
N LYS A 308 -2.88 13.45 5.99
CA LYS A 308 -2.38 12.86 7.24
C LYS A 308 -1.76 11.48 7.02
N SER A 309 -2.33 10.66 6.13
CA SER A 309 -1.81 9.31 5.85
C SER A 309 -0.40 9.32 5.28
N PHE A 310 -0.04 10.33 4.47
CA PHE A 310 1.31 10.47 3.91
C PHE A 310 2.36 10.97 4.91
N THR A 311 1.94 11.54 6.04
CA THR A 311 2.82 12.37 6.87
C THR A 311 2.81 12.05 8.36
N GLN A 312 1.81 11.33 8.86
CA GLN A 312 1.69 10.99 10.29
C GLN A 312 1.81 9.48 10.53
N GLY A 313 2.65 9.10 11.50
CA GLY A 313 2.86 7.71 11.92
C GLY A 313 3.38 6.79 10.81
N THR A 314 4.09 7.34 9.82
CA THR A 314 4.57 6.64 8.62
C THR A 314 5.58 5.56 9.00
N GLN A 315 6.58 5.90 9.83
CA GLN A 315 7.57 4.94 10.33
C GLN A 315 6.90 3.78 11.06
N ALA A 316 6.06 4.07 12.05
CA ALA A 316 5.40 3.04 12.87
C ALA A 316 4.54 2.10 12.02
N TYR A 317 3.84 2.65 11.03
CA TYR A 317 3.07 1.85 10.07
C TYR A 317 3.98 0.94 9.23
N LYS A 318 5.04 1.48 8.59
CA LYS A 318 5.95 0.67 7.75
C LYS A 318 6.62 -0.43 8.56
N VAL A 319 7.10 -0.13 9.77
CA VAL A 319 7.65 -1.12 10.71
C VAL A 319 6.64 -2.22 11.02
N ASP A 320 5.40 -1.87 11.38
CA ASP A 320 4.36 -2.88 11.69
C ASP A 320 4.05 -3.80 10.50
N ARG A 321 3.98 -3.24 9.28
CA ARG A 321 3.76 -4.02 8.06
C ARG A 321 4.96 -4.91 7.73
N MET A 322 6.19 -4.43 7.90
CA MET A 322 7.40 -5.22 7.68
C MET A 322 7.57 -6.34 8.74
N GLU A 323 7.20 -6.11 10.00
CA GLU A 323 7.12 -7.14 11.04
C GLU A 323 6.19 -8.29 10.64
N LYS A 324 5.05 -7.93 10.03
CA LYS A 324 4.11 -8.91 9.49
C LYS A 324 4.70 -9.71 8.33
N LEU A 325 5.37 -9.04 7.39
CA LEU A 325 6.09 -9.71 6.30
C LEU A 325 7.20 -10.63 6.82
N HIS A 326 7.95 -10.22 7.84
CA HIS A 326 8.98 -11.05 8.47
C HIS A 326 8.37 -12.33 9.08
N ARG A 327 7.19 -12.24 9.72
CA ARG A 327 6.49 -13.44 10.21
C ARG A 327 6.09 -14.41 9.10
N TRP A 328 5.76 -13.90 7.90
CA TRP A 328 5.38 -14.71 6.75
C TRP A 328 6.61 -15.29 6.02
N PHE A 329 7.68 -14.52 5.92
CA PHE A 329 8.87 -14.83 5.13
C PHE A 329 10.18 -14.68 5.92
N PRO A 330 10.35 -15.33 7.07
CA PRO A 330 11.53 -15.13 7.93
C PRO A 330 12.83 -15.66 7.32
N ARG A 331 12.74 -16.49 6.27
CA ARG A 331 13.87 -17.16 5.61
C ARG A 331 14.20 -16.59 4.22
N ARG A 332 13.46 -15.58 3.75
CA ARG A 332 13.77 -14.87 2.51
C ARG A 332 14.85 -13.82 2.73
N LYS A 333 15.56 -13.50 1.66
CA LYS A 333 16.56 -12.42 1.61
C LYS A 333 15.86 -11.14 1.13
N ILE A 334 15.88 -10.08 1.92
CA ILE A 334 15.10 -8.88 1.62
C ILE A 334 15.96 -7.75 1.06
N ILE A 335 15.45 -7.08 0.04
CA ILE A 335 15.93 -5.77 -0.42
C ILE A 335 14.84 -4.75 -0.11
N CYS A 336 15.19 -3.67 0.58
CA CYS A 336 14.28 -2.56 0.84
C CYS A 336 14.64 -1.38 -0.06
N ILE A 337 13.65 -0.80 -0.74
CA ILE A 337 13.84 0.39 -1.57
C ILE A 337 12.86 1.46 -1.07
N GLY A 338 13.35 2.66 -0.83
CA GLY A 338 12.54 3.77 -0.34
C GLY A 338 13.12 5.13 -0.74
N ASP A 339 12.50 6.19 -0.26
CA ASP A 339 12.90 7.57 -0.55
C ASP A 339 13.46 8.28 0.69
N SER A 340 13.95 9.51 0.49
CA SER A 340 14.38 10.40 1.56
C SER A 340 13.30 11.39 2.03
N THR A 341 12.16 11.54 1.36
CA THR A 341 11.08 12.47 1.75
C THR A 341 10.32 11.95 2.98
N GLN A 342 10.03 10.65 3.05
CA GLN A 342 9.34 9.98 4.15
C GLN A 342 10.33 9.34 5.14
N SER A 343 9.82 8.51 6.06
CA SER A 343 10.58 7.86 7.13
C SER A 343 11.13 6.47 6.77
N ASP A 344 11.39 6.22 5.49
CA ASP A 344 11.95 4.96 5.01
C ASP A 344 13.31 4.61 5.61
N PRO A 345 14.28 5.55 5.70
CA PRO A 345 15.56 5.27 6.33
C PRO A 345 15.39 4.78 7.78
N GLU A 346 14.54 5.47 8.54
CA GLU A 346 14.28 5.15 9.95
C GLU A 346 13.57 3.80 10.10
N ALA A 347 12.54 3.54 9.28
CA ALA A 347 11.79 2.29 9.30
C ALA A 347 12.67 1.08 8.94
N TYR A 348 13.45 1.19 7.85
CA TYR A 348 14.31 0.10 7.39
C TYR A 348 15.47 -0.16 8.35
N GLY A 349 16.07 0.90 8.91
CA GLY A 349 17.08 0.78 9.96
C GLY A 349 16.53 0.10 11.23
N GLU A 350 15.31 0.44 11.64
CA GLU A 350 14.65 -0.18 12.80
C GLU A 350 14.41 -1.68 12.57
N ILE A 351 13.85 -2.04 11.41
CA ILE A 351 13.58 -3.44 11.07
C ILE A 351 14.86 -4.26 10.94
N TYR A 352 15.92 -3.69 10.35
CA TYR A 352 17.22 -4.36 10.28
C TYR A 352 17.73 -4.72 11.68
N ARG A 353 17.66 -3.77 12.62
CA ARG A 353 18.11 -3.99 14.00
C ARG A 353 17.29 -5.06 14.72
N LYS A 354 15.98 -5.11 14.48
CA LYS A 354 15.08 -6.11 15.07
C LYS A 354 15.30 -7.52 14.51
N HIS A 355 15.54 -7.63 13.21
CA HIS A 355 15.67 -8.91 12.49
C HIS A 355 17.01 -8.98 11.74
N LYS A 356 18.10 -9.04 12.53
CA LYS A 356 19.46 -9.08 11.97
C LYS A 356 19.62 -10.23 10.99
N GLY A 357 20.13 -9.91 9.80
CA GLY A 357 20.36 -10.89 8.75
C GLY A 357 19.12 -11.27 7.94
N TRP A 358 18.00 -10.57 8.08
CA TRP A 358 16.85 -10.71 7.18
C TRP A 358 16.96 -9.79 5.95
N ILE A 359 17.23 -8.49 6.20
CA ILE A 359 17.52 -7.51 5.16
C ILE A 359 18.97 -7.65 4.71
N ARG A 360 19.17 -7.76 3.39
CA ARG A 360 20.48 -7.84 2.72
C ARG A 360 20.92 -6.51 2.15
N ALA A 361 19.99 -5.71 1.65
CA ALA A 361 20.28 -4.40 1.10
C ALA A 361 19.14 -3.40 1.37
N ILE A 362 19.51 -2.14 1.56
CA ILE A 362 18.62 -1.00 1.73
C ILE A 362 19.06 0.09 0.75
N PHE A 363 18.18 0.48 -0.16
CA PHE A 363 18.44 1.55 -1.13
C PHE A 363 17.50 2.71 -0.88
N ILE A 364 18.06 3.89 -0.60
CA ILE A 364 17.32 5.12 -0.34
C ILE A 364 17.54 6.09 -1.49
N ARG A 365 16.48 6.38 -2.25
CA ARG A 365 16.49 7.42 -3.26
C ARG A 365 16.53 8.79 -2.59
N LYS A 366 17.58 9.55 -2.84
CA LYS A 366 17.70 10.93 -2.37
C LYS A 366 16.94 11.85 -3.30
N VAL A 367 15.85 12.41 -2.79
CA VAL A 367 14.98 13.30 -3.58
C VAL A 367 15.49 14.74 -3.50
N THR A 368 15.89 15.31 -4.63
CA THR A 368 16.51 16.65 -4.70
C THR A 368 15.64 17.69 -5.41
N ASN A 369 14.60 17.27 -6.12
CA ASN A 369 13.74 18.11 -6.95
C ASN A 369 12.47 18.61 -6.26
N ILE A 370 12.40 18.53 -4.92
CA ILE A 370 11.28 19.04 -4.12
C ILE A 370 11.82 20.06 -3.10
N LYS A 371 11.00 21.05 -2.73
CA LYS A 371 11.34 22.07 -1.73
C LYS A 371 11.57 21.46 -0.34
N ASN A 372 12.38 22.13 0.48
CA ASN A 372 12.64 21.80 1.89
C ASN A 372 13.26 20.42 2.13
N MET A 373 14.05 19.93 1.17
CA MET A 373 14.71 18.63 1.24
C MET A 373 16.07 18.67 1.94
N GLU A 374 16.62 19.86 2.22
CA GLU A 374 17.97 20.04 2.77
C GLU A 374 18.14 19.28 4.09
N GLU A 375 17.14 19.33 4.97
CA GLU A 375 17.17 18.62 6.26
C GLU A 375 16.96 17.13 6.13
N LYS A 376 16.01 16.74 5.28
CA LYS A 376 15.67 15.34 4.98
C LYS A 376 16.83 14.60 4.32
N ASN A 377 17.66 15.32 3.57
CA ASN A 377 18.83 14.79 2.88
C ASN A 377 20.16 15.01 3.64
N ARG A 378 20.13 15.45 4.91
CA ARG A 378 21.36 15.57 5.70
C ARG A 378 21.97 14.19 5.95
N ASP A 379 23.26 14.03 5.65
CA ASP A 379 24.00 12.80 5.91
C ASP A 379 23.86 12.31 7.36
N LYS A 380 23.87 13.24 8.33
CA LYS A 380 23.67 12.95 9.75
C LYS A 380 22.35 12.21 10.03
N ARG A 381 21.29 12.47 9.26
CA ARG A 381 20.01 11.77 9.38
C ARG A 381 20.15 10.31 8.97
N PHE A 382 20.74 10.04 7.81
CA PHE A 382 20.95 8.67 7.33
C PHE A 382 21.87 7.88 8.29
N VAL A 383 22.97 8.49 8.74
CA VAL A 383 23.86 7.87 9.75
C VAL A 383 23.12 7.56 11.04
N LYS A 384 22.25 8.45 11.52
CA LYS A 384 21.41 8.20 12.70
C LYS A 384 20.40 7.07 12.45
N ALA A 385 19.70 7.09 11.32
CA ALA A 385 18.69 6.10 10.95
C ALA A 385 19.29 4.69 10.84
N PHE A 386 20.48 4.58 10.26
CA PHE A 386 21.22 3.34 10.05
C PHE A 386 22.28 3.06 11.11
N ALA A 387 22.23 3.72 12.27
CA ALA A 387 23.10 3.39 13.39
C ALA A 387 22.98 1.90 13.76
N GLY A 388 24.12 1.20 13.78
CA GLY A 388 24.18 -0.24 14.03
C GLY A 388 23.84 -1.14 12.82
N VAL A 389 23.66 -0.56 11.64
CA VAL A 389 23.56 -1.26 10.35
C VAL A 389 24.93 -1.16 9.65
N PRO A 390 25.53 -2.27 9.18
CA PRO A 390 26.79 -2.22 8.44
C PRO A 390 26.68 -1.33 7.20
N GLU A 391 27.71 -0.53 6.91
CA GLU A 391 27.72 0.40 5.77
C GLU A 391 27.46 -0.29 4.42
N MET A 392 27.95 -1.52 4.25
CA MET A 392 27.73 -2.32 3.03
C MET A 392 26.26 -2.74 2.80
N VAL A 393 25.38 -2.60 3.80
CA VAL A 393 23.97 -3.00 3.70
C VAL A 393 23.10 -1.87 3.17
N TRP A 394 23.51 -0.61 3.30
CA TRP A 394 22.67 0.53 2.93
C TRP A 394 23.38 1.49 1.99
N ARG A 395 22.63 2.04 1.04
CA ARG A 395 23.13 3.03 0.10
C ARG A 395 22.09 4.11 -0.17
N VAL A 396 22.56 5.34 -0.22
CA VAL A 396 21.78 6.48 -0.73
C VAL A 396 22.19 6.70 -2.18
N PHE A 397 21.22 6.84 -3.08
CA PHE A 397 21.44 7.01 -4.51
C PHE A 397 20.59 8.15 -5.07
N GLU A 398 21.05 8.80 -6.14
CA GLU A 398 20.29 9.83 -6.86
C GLU A 398 19.85 9.33 -8.24
N ASP A 399 20.67 8.49 -8.88
CA ASP A 399 20.38 7.82 -10.15
C ASP A 399 20.19 6.31 -9.98
N ALA A 400 19.13 5.76 -10.59
CA ALA A 400 18.84 4.34 -10.56
C ALA A 400 19.97 3.48 -11.20
N GLU A 401 20.76 4.05 -12.12
CA GLU A 401 21.91 3.38 -12.73
C GLU A 401 22.98 2.98 -11.71
N GLU A 402 23.10 3.72 -10.60
CA GLU A 402 24.04 3.42 -9.52
C GLU A 402 23.81 2.04 -8.89
N LEU A 403 22.58 1.52 -8.97
CA LEU A 403 22.18 0.29 -8.30
C LEU A 403 22.34 -0.97 -9.16
N TYR A 404 22.58 -0.86 -10.47
CA TYR A 404 22.72 -2.04 -11.34
C TYR A 404 23.86 -2.95 -10.87
N ARG A 405 25.02 -2.37 -10.57
CA ARG A 405 26.18 -3.14 -10.07
C ARG A 405 25.89 -3.79 -8.71
N GLU A 406 25.13 -3.13 -7.86
CA GLU A 406 24.76 -3.66 -6.53
C GLU A 406 23.84 -4.87 -6.66
N VAL A 407 22.86 -4.81 -7.57
CA VAL A 407 21.96 -5.92 -7.89
C VAL A 407 22.76 -7.12 -8.43
N ASP A 408 23.71 -6.88 -9.35
CA ASP A 408 24.58 -7.92 -9.89
C ASP A 408 25.46 -8.59 -8.82
N VAL A 409 25.93 -7.83 -7.83
CA VAL A 409 26.70 -8.37 -6.69
C VAL A 409 25.83 -9.26 -5.81
N LEU A 410 24.62 -8.81 -5.45
CA LEU A 410 23.68 -9.59 -4.63
C LEU A 410 23.33 -10.95 -5.27
N ARG A 411 23.20 -11.00 -6.60
CA ARG A 411 23.01 -12.25 -7.33
C ARG A 411 24.18 -13.22 -7.15
N ARG A 412 25.42 -12.73 -7.24
CA ARG A 412 26.63 -13.58 -7.15
C ARG A 412 26.82 -14.18 -5.76
N GLU A 413 26.39 -13.48 -4.71
CA GLU A 413 26.40 -13.99 -3.33
C GLU A 413 25.42 -15.15 -3.11
N GLU A 414 24.47 -15.38 -4.01
CA GLU A 414 23.55 -16.52 -3.95
C GLU A 414 24.11 -17.81 -4.57
N GLY A 415 25.08 -17.69 -5.48
CA GLY A 415 25.74 -18.83 -6.12
C GLY A 415 26.92 -19.41 -5.34
N LYS A 416 27.29 -18.82 -4.20
CA LYS A 416 28.28 -19.32 -3.24
C LYS A 416 27.58 -19.90 -2.03
#